data_AF-A0A932R9K0-F1
#
_entry.id   AF-A0A932R9K0-F1
#
_cell.length_a   1.000
_cell.length_b   1.000
_cell.length_c   1.000
_cell.angle_alpha   90.00
_cell.angle_beta   90.00
_cell.angle_gamma   90.00
#
_symmetry.space_group_name_H-M   'P 1'
#
loop_
_entity.id
_entity.type
_entity.pdbx_description
1 polymer ?
#
loop_
_entity_poly.entity_id
_entity_poly.type
_entity_poly.pdbx_seq_one_letter_code
_entity_poly.pdbx_strand_id
1 'polypeptide(L)' 'MIKNPYLKILVMEGYYDLATPFAAADWTMDHLNLDAKYRESVSYATYGAGHMVYIDRAEHTKMKKDLVEFMEKCLPK' A
#
# COMPACT_ATOMS: atom_id res chain seq x y z
N MET A 1 -6.69 -0.23 -19.93
CA MET A 1 -8.07 -0.74 -19.81
C MET A 1 -8.33 -1.10 -18.36
N ILE A 2 -9.36 -0.54 -17.73
CA ILE A 2 -9.72 -0.84 -16.34
C ILE A 2 -10.66 -2.05 -16.33
N LYS A 3 -10.29 -3.09 -15.57
CA LYS A 3 -11.09 -4.33 -15.45
C LYS A 3 -12.05 -4.31 -14.27
N ASN A 4 -11.65 -3.72 -13.14
CA ASN A 4 -12.48 -3.61 -11.95
C ASN A 4 -12.44 -2.16 -11.42
N PRO A 5 -13.49 -1.36 -11.65
CA PRO A 5 -13.53 0.03 -11.20
C PRO A 5 -13.75 0.18 -9.69
N TYR A 6 -14.06 -0.91 -8.98
CA TYR A 6 -14.33 -0.91 -7.53
C TYR A 6 -13.15 -1.46 -6.71
N LEU A 7 -12.07 -1.89 -7.36
CA LEU A 7 -10.91 -2.45 -6.69
C LEU A 7 -10.20 -1.34 -5.88
N LYS A 8 -10.04 -1.59 -4.58
CA LYS A 8 -9.24 -0.78 -3.67
C LYS A 8 -7.88 -1.46 -3.48
N ILE A 9 -6.81 -0.69 -3.43
CA ILE A 9 -5.43 -1.19 -3.33
C ILE A 9 -4.76 -0.54 -2.12
N LEU A 10 -4.07 -1.34 -1.31
CA LEU A 10 -3.16 -0.87 -0.27
C LEU A 10 -1.75 -1.35 -0.61
N VAL A 11 -0.83 -0.41 -0.79
CA VAL A 11 0.60 -0.68 -0.97
C VAL A 11 1.29 -0.49 0.37
N MET A 12 2.01 -1.52 0.82
CA MET A 12 2.66 -1.57 2.14
C MET A 12 4.16 -1.75 1.96
N GLU A 13 4.97 -0.82 2.47
CA GLU A 13 6.38 -0.70 2.09
C GLU A 13 7.31 -0.45 3.26
N GLY A 14 8.47 -1.11 3.27
CA GLY A 14 9.56 -0.77 4.18
C GLY A 14 10.37 0.40 3.64
N TYR A 15 10.54 1.45 4.44
CA TYR A 15 11.36 2.62 4.07
C TYR A 15 12.83 2.27 3.83
N TYR A 16 13.35 1.26 4.54
CA TYR A 16 14.73 0.78 4.42
C TYR A 16 14.83 -0.51 3.57
N ASP A 17 13.80 -0.83 2.80
CA ASP A 17 13.81 -1.99 1.92
C ASP A 17 14.69 -1.73 0.69
N LEU A 18 15.71 -2.56 0.50
CA LEU A 18 16.60 -2.54 -0.67
C LEU A 18 16.31 -3.66 -1.67
N ALA A 19 15.47 -4.64 -1.31
CA ALA A 19 15.03 -5.69 -2.22
C ALA A 19 13.89 -5.18 -3.11
N THR A 20 12.94 -4.45 -2.52
CA THR A 20 11.86 -3.75 -3.22
C THR A 20 11.75 -2.30 -2.72
N PRO A 21 12.61 -1.38 -3.22
CA PRO A 21 12.63 0.00 -2.73
C PRO A 21 11.30 0.73 -2.89
N PHE A 22 10.83 1.42 -1.85
CA PHE A 22 9.55 2.15 -1.86
C PHE A 22 9.45 3.12 -3.06
N ALA A 23 10.52 3.85 -3.37
CA ALA A 23 10.53 4.77 -4.52
C ALA A 23 10.34 4.07 -5.87
N ALA A 24 10.79 2.81 -6.01
CA ALA A 24 10.56 2.03 -7.23
C ALA A 24 9.11 1.52 -7.32
N ALA A 25 8.50 1.21 -6.17
CA ALA A 25 7.10 0.85 -6.09
C ALA A 25 6.20 2.06 -6.39
N ASP A 26 6.44 3.22 -5.77
CA ASP A 26 5.77 4.49 -6.08
C ASP A 26 5.87 4.83 -7.58
N TRP A 27 7.08 4.77 -8.14
CA TRP A 27 7.30 4.98 -9.56
C TRP A 27 6.46 4.04 -10.42
N THR A 28 6.40 2.76 -10.07
CA THR A 28 5.59 1.77 -10.79
C THR A 28 4.10 2.13 -10.74
N MET A 29 3.60 2.53 -9.58
CA MET A 29 2.19 2.90 -9.40
C MET A 29 1.81 4.18 -10.16
N ASP A 30 2.70 5.18 -10.16
CA ASP A 30 2.49 6.43 -10.90
C ASP A 30 2.39 6.21 -12.42
N HIS A 31 3.11 5.19 -12.93
CA HIS A 31 3.19 4.85 -14.35
C HIS A 31 2.10 3.88 -14.83
N LEU A 32 1.12 3.51 -14.00
CA LEU A 32 0.00 2.66 -14.41
C LEU A 32 -0.97 3.32 -15.41
N ASN A 33 -0.76 4.60 -15.76
CA ASN A 33 -1.61 5.39 -16.66
C ASN A 33 -3.11 5.31 -16.29
N LEU A 34 -3.40 5.47 -14.99
CA LEU A 34 -4.75 5.46 -14.44
C LEU A 34 -5.39 6.85 -14.60
N ASP A 35 -6.71 6.92 -14.79
CA ASP A 35 -7.42 8.19 -14.63
C ASP A 35 -7.37 8.63 -13.15
N ALA A 36 -7.45 9.94 -12.89
CA ALA A 36 -7.39 10.52 -11.54
C ALA A 36 -8.37 9.84 -10.56
N LYS A 37 -9.61 9.57 -11.00
CA LYS A 37 -10.63 8.90 -10.18
C LYS A 37 -10.24 7.50 -9.68
N TYR A 38 -9.37 6.79 -10.41
CA TYR A 38 -8.90 5.46 -10.01
C TYR A 38 -7.65 5.53 -9.13
N ARG A 39 -6.86 6.61 -9.24
CA ARG A 39 -5.74 6.85 -8.31
C ARG A 39 -6.22 7.01 -6.87
N GLU A 40 -7.41 7.57 -6.66
CA GLU A 40 -8.05 7.68 -5.34
C GLU A 40 -8.35 6.32 -4.67
N SER A 41 -8.37 5.23 -5.45
CA SER A 41 -8.57 3.87 -4.93
C SER A 41 -7.27 3.20 -4.45
N VAL A 42 -6.12 3.86 -4.64
CA VAL A 42 -4.81 3.38 -4.18
C VAL A 42 -4.44 4.12 -2.90
N SER A 43 -4.08 3.35 -1.87
CA SER A 43 -3.59 3.83 -0.58
C SER A 43 -2.17 3.32 -0.35
N TYR A 44 -1.36 4.09 0.38
CA TYR A 44 0.02 3.76 0.67
C TYR A 44 0.23 3.77 2.19
N ALA A 45 1.04 2.83 2.68
CA ALA A 45 1.48 2.77 4.07
C ALA A 45 2.96 2.40 4.12
N THR A 46 3.78 3.35 4.53
CA THR A 46 5.22 3.16 4.70
C THR A 46 5.57 2.89 6.16
N TYR A 47 6.57 2.06 6.39
CA TYR A 47 7.01 1.61 7.70
C TYR A 47 8.49 1.84 7.89
N GLY A 48 8.92 2.15 9.12
CA GLY A 48 10.32 2.36 9.50
C GLY A 48 11.17 1.07 9.53
N ALA A 49 10.93 0.15 8.60
CA ALA A 49 11.52 -1.18 8.53
C ALA A 49 12.14 -1.47 7.15
N GLY A 50 12.87 -2.57 7.06
CA GLY A 50 13.33 -3.15 5.79
C GLY A 50 12.24 -3.97 5.10
N HIS A 51 12.64 -4.90 4.23
CA HIS A 51 11.73 -5.72 3.42
C HIS A 51 10.65 -6.45 4.23
N MET A 52 11.05 -7.05 5.34
CA MET A 52 10.16 -7.79 6.23
C MET A 52 9.65 -6.87 7.34
N VAL A 53 8.70 -6.00 7.01
CA VAL A 53 8.11 -4.99 7.92
C VAL A 53 7.65 -5.58 9.25
N TYR A 54 7.16 -6.81 9.23
CA TYR A 54 6.62 -7.51 10.40
C TYR A 54 7.68 -8.03 11.39
N ILE A 55 8.98 -7.94 11.08
CA ILE A 55 10.04 -8.33 12.01
C ILE A 55 10.20 -7.30 13.13
N ASP A 56 10.15 -6.00 12.80
CA ASP A 56 10.12 -4.97 13.83
C ASP A 56 8.77 -4.97 14.53
N ARG A 57 8.77 -5.00 15.87
CA ARG A 57 7.53 -5.16 16.64
C ARG A 57 6.63 -3.94 16.59
N ALA A 58 7.21 -2.74 16.57
CA ALA A 58 6.44 -1.50 16.51
C ALA A 58 5.82 -1.35 15.12
N GLU A 59 6.62 -1.59 14.07
CA GLU A 59 6.16 -1.53 12.69
C GLU A 59 5.16 -2.65 12.37
N HIS A 60 5.32 -3.86 12.90
CA HIS A 60 4.32 -4.93 12.77
C HIS A 60 2.97 -4.52 13.37
N THR A 61 2.99 -3.87 14.54
CA THR A 61 1.77 -3.41 15.20
C THR A 61 1.06 -2.36 14.35
N LYS A 62 1.83 -1.41 13.80
CA LYS A 62 1.33 -0.40 12.85
C LYS A 62 0.79 -1.07 11.57
N MET A 63 1.54 -1.99 10.97
CA MET A 63 1.15 -2.72 9.76
C MET A 63 -0.15 -3.47 9.92
N LYS A 64 -0.33 -4.16 11.05
CA LYS A 64 -1.58 -4.84 11.37
C LYS A 64 -2.74 -3.84 11.48
N LYS A 65 -2.53 -2.72 12.18
CA LYS A 65 -3.57 -1.68 12.34
C LYS A 65 -3.98 -1.10 10.99
N ASP A 66 -3.02 -0.69 10.17
CA ASP A 66 -3.26 -0.09 8.85
C ASP A 66 -4.01 -1.07 7.94
N LEU A 67 -3.65 -2.36 7.97
CA LEU A 67 -4.34 -3.41 7.22
C LEU A 67 -5.80 -3.58 7.67
N VAL A 68 -6.05 -3.63 8.99
CA VAL A 68 -7.42 -3.76 9.53
C VAL A 68 -8.28 -2.56 9.14
N GLU A 69 -7.77 -1.35 9.31
CA GLU A 69 -8.49 -0.12 8.93
C GLU A 69 -8.79 -0.08 7.42
N PHE A 70 -7.86 -0.55 6.58
CA PHE A 70 -8.09 -0.67 5.15
C PHE A 70 -9.19 -1.69 4.83
N MET A 71 -9.16 -2.87 5.46
CA MET A 71 -10.20 -3.90 5.27
C MET A 71 -11.58 -3.38 5.67
N GLU A 72 -11.70 -2.69 6.81
CA GLU A 72 -12.96 -2.08 7.24
C GLU A 72 -13.48 -1.04 6.24
N LYS A 73 -12.59 -0.18 5.69
CA LYS A 73 -12.94 0.76 4.61
C LYS A 73 -13.35 0.06 3.31
N CYS A 74 -12.96 -1.19 3.10
CA CYS A 74 -13.31 -1.96 1.92
C CYS A 74 -14.67 -2.64 2.02
N LEU A 75 -15.21 -2.84 3.22
CA LEU A 75 -16.50 -3.48 3.43
C LEU A 75 -17.64 -2.62 2.87
N PRO A 76 -18.72 -3.25 2.34
CA PRO A 76 -19.96 -2.55 2.02
C PRO A 76 -20.53 -1.89 3.28
N LYS A 77 -21.10 -0.68 3.13
CA LYS A 77 -21.88 -0.02 4.18
C LYS A 77 -23.35 -0.39 4.09
#